data_AF-A7I385-F1
#
_entry.id   AF-A7I385-F1
#
_cell.length_a   1.000
_cell.length_b   1.000
_cell.length_c   1.000
_cell.angle_alpha   90.00
_cell.angle_beta   90.00
_cell.angle_gamma   90.00
#
_symmetry.space_group_name_H-M   'P 1'
#
loop_
_entity.id
_entity.type
_entity.pdbx_description
1 polymer ?
#
loop_
_entity_poly.entity_id
_entity_poly.type
_entity_poly.pdbx_seq_one_letter_code
_entity_poly.pdbx_strand_id
1 'polypeptide(L)'
;MEIVVSFIFAAYEVVSVIICVIVGAVSKSNKAVAISVALCVLVPFYDVVPTRIIANKYCQIEPKSKIDKIVEYPKSVYVKIDNAEVDDIDTSLHLIEALLDGIHIEKIAIECNSKITDKYKCDNGKVEEVYFDKNSTHYTQYINLISQYQNLHTDESAQFDFYRENEKAIEEAKFKITKRNEVEKDRDIIKNYNYSIIINKSEKISDSAFENYFYHIVNVSIVENKTEKEIAFWKMYIRNREATFIFPEILMPHFADDYQFTRKVCGKIQEIEKVFDMDKWSKGLSIDIYQ
;
A
#
# COMPACT_ATOMS: atom_id res chain seq x y z
N MET A 1 -0.26 -21.96 -2.00
CA MET A 1 -0.52 -21.48 -0.63
C MET A 1 -1.61 -22.30 0.05
N GLU A 2 -2.76 -22.52 -0.62
CA GLU A 2 -3.91 -23.28 -0.11
C GLU A 2 -3.61 -24.71 0.40
N ILE A 3 -2.72 -25.45 -0.26
CA ILE A 3 -2.37 -26.83 0.15
C ILE A 3 -1.63 -26.83 1.50
N VAL A 4 -0.59 -26.00 1.64
CA VAL A 4 0.22 -25.90 2.88
C VAL A 4 -0.65 -25.46 4.06
N VAL A 5 -1.57 -24.54 3.78
CA VAL A 5 -2.58 -24.01 4.69
C VAL A 5 -3.54 -25.09 5.22
N SER A 6 -4.08 -25.93 4.33
CA SER A 6 -4.99 -27.02 4.71
C SER A 6 -4.30 -28.05 5.61
N PHE A 7 -3.02 -28.34 5.33
CA PHE A 7 -2.20 -29.19 6.18
C PHE A 7 -1.99 -28.62 7.59
N ILE A 8 -1.78 -27.29 7.73
CA ILE A 8 -1.61 -26.64 9.03
C ILE A 8 -2.91 -26.69 9.84
N PHE A 9 -4.08 -26.47 9.21
CA PHE A 9 -5.37 -26.57 9.90
C PHE A 9 -5.66 -28.00 10.35
N ALA A 10 -5.45 -28.99 9.48
CA ALA A 10 -5.62 -30.39 9.85
C ALA A 10 -4.68 -30.80 11.00
N ALA A 11 -3.42 -30.34 10.99
CA ALA A 11 -2.49 -30.56 12.09
C ALA A 11 -2.99 -29.92 13.40
N TYR A 12 -3.55 -28.70 13.34
CA TYR A 12 -4.11 -28.01 14.49
C TYR A 12 -5.31 -28.77 15.10
N GLU A 13 -6.24 -29.27 14.27
CA GLU A 13 -7.38 -30.06 14.76
C GLU A 13 -6.92 -31.34 15.47
N VAL A 14 -5.96 -32.06 14.88
CA VAL A 14 -5.39 -33.28 15.48
C VAL A 14 -4.75 -32.98 16.82
N VAL A 15 -3.92 -31.94 16.92
CA VAL A 15 -3.27 -31.54 18.18
C VAL A 15 -4.31 -31.10 19.22
N SER A 16 -5.34 -30.37 18.81
CA SER A 16 -6.41 -29.92 19.71
C SER A 16 -7.20 -31.08 20.33
N VAL A 17 -7.51 -32.11 19.52
CA VAL A 17 -8.17 -33.33 20.00
C VAL A 17 -7.26 -34.07 21.00
N ILE A 18 -5.96 -34.20 20.70
CA ILE A 18 -4.99 -34.84 21.61
C ILE A 18 -4.93 -34.11 22.96
N ILE A 19 -4.86 -32.78 22.95
CA ILE A 19 -4.85 -31.96 24.18
C ILE A 19 -6.12 -32.21 25.00
N CYS A 20 -7.30 -32.18 24.37
CA CYS A 20 -8.57 -32.39 25.07
C CYS A 20 -8.66 -33.80 25.70
N VAL A 21 -8.16 -34.83 25.02
CA VAL A 21 -8.09 -36.21 25.53
C VAL A 21 -7.15 -36.31 26.73
N ILE A 22 -5.95 -35.71 26.65
CA ILE A 22 -4.99 -35.70 27.76
C ILE A 22 -5.57 -34.97 28.98
N VAL A 23 -6.18 -33.80 28.78
CA VAL A 23 -6.83 -33.05 29.86
C VAL A 23 -7.94 -33.87 30.51
N GLY A 24 -8.76 -34.59 29.73
CA GLY A 24 -9.79 -35.47 30.25
C GLY A 24 -9.24 -36.62 31.10
N ALA A 25 -8.17 -37.26 30.62
CA ALA A 25 -7.52 -38.37 31.33
C ALA A 25 -6.86 -37.92 32.65
N VAL A 26 -6.21 -36.75 32.65
CA VAL A 26 -5.46 -36.24 33.82
C VAL A 26 -6.39 -35.59 34.85
N SER A 27 -7.27 -34.69 34.41
CA SER A 27 -8.10 -33.89 35.32
C SER A 27 -9.31 -34.66 35.87
N LYS A 28 -9.77 -35.70 35.16
CA LYS A 28 -11.02 -36.44 35.44
C LYS A 28 -12.23 -35.52 35.68
N SER A 29 -12.22 -34.32 35.11
CA SER A 29 -13.21 -33.27 35.34
C SER A 29 -13.80 -32.79 34.02
N ASN A 30 -15.11 -32.97 33.88
CA ASN A 30 -15.85 -32.50 32.70
C ASN A 30 -15.74 -30.97 32.53
N LYS A 31 -15.55 -30.22 33.62
CA LYS A 31 -15.34 -28.76 33.56
C LYS A 31 -13.99 -28.41 32.93
N ALA A 32 -12.93 -29.15 33.27
CA ALA A 32 -11.60 -28.92 32.71
C ALA A 32 -11.54 -29.27 31.21
N VAL A 33 -12.21 -30.37 30.81
CA VAL A 33 -12.37 -30.72 29.40
C VAL A 33 -13.16 -29.63 28.65
N ALA A 34 -14.27 -29.14 29.21
CA ALA A 34 -15.06 -28.08 28.59
C ALA A 34 -14.25 -26.78 28.41
N ILE A 35 -13.44 -26.38 29.40
CA ILE A 35 -12.54 -25.22 29.30
C ILE A 35 -11.47 -25.46 28.22
N SER A 36 -10.87 -26.66 28.18
CA SER A 36 -9.87 -27.01 27.16
C SER A 36 -10.45 -26.96 25.75
N VAL A 37 -11.65 -27.52 25.54
CA VAL A 37 -12.35 -27.46 24.25
C VAL A 37 -12.64 -26.00 23.89
N ALA A 38 -13.13 -25.20 24.84
CA ALA A 38 -13.39 -23.78 24.58
C ALA A 38 -12.11 -23.02 24.17
N LEU A 39 -10.98 -23.26 24.84
CA LEU A 39 -9.70 -22.66 24.47
C LEU A 39 -9.22 -23.12 23.08
N CYS A 40 -9.28 -24.42 22.78
CA CYS A 40 -8.93 -24.96 21.46
C CYS A 40 -9.85 -24.43 20.35
N VAL A 41 -11.11 -24.12 20.64
CA VAL A 41 -12.02 -23.50 19.67
C VAL A 41 -11.76 -22.00 19.55
N LEU A 42 -11.35 -21.31 20.62
CA LEU A 42 -11.13 -19.86 20.60
C LEU A 42 -9.77 -19.46 20.02
N VAL A 43 -8.74 -20.29 20.18
CA VAL A 43 -7.37 -20.00 19.69
C VAL A 43 -7.35 -19.67 18.19
N PRO A 44 -8.02 -20.39 17.26
CA PRO A 44 -8.03 -20.01 15.85
C PRO A 44 -8.68 -18.65 15.55
N PHE A 45 -9.44 -18.09 16.51
CA PHE A 45 -10.14 -16.82 16.39
C PHE A 45 -9.62 -15.76 17.39
N TYR A 46 -8.47 -16.00 18.05
CA TYR A 46 -7.95 -15.09 19.08
C TYR A 46 -7.64 -13.70 18.50
N ASP A 47 -7.38 -13.62 17.19
CA ASP A 47 -7.08 -12.39 16.48
C ASP A 47 -8.32 -11.81 15.78
N VAL A 48 -9.23 -12.61 15.23
CA VAL A 48 -10.44 -12.14 14.49
C VAL A 48 -11.35 -11.25 15.35
N VAL A 49 -11.61 -11.65 16.60
CA VAL A 49 -12.56 -10.92 17.46
C VAL A 49 -11.95 -9.59 17.95
N PRO A 50 -10.73 -9.56 18.54
CA PRO A 50 -10.12 -8.31 18.95
C PRO A 50 -9.87 -7.37 17.79
N THR A 51 -9.40 -7.88 16.65
CA THR A 51 -9.12 -7.04 15.48
C THR A 51 -10.37 -6.29 15.02
N ARG A 52 -11.54 -6.94 14.96
CA ARG A 52 -12.81 -6.29 14.62
C ARG A 52 -13.32 -5.29 15.65
N ILE A 53 -13.16 -5.57 16.93
CA ILE A 53 -13.60 -4.65 18.00
C ILE A 53 -12.75 -3.38 17.94
N ILE A 54 -11.43 -3.55 17.85
CA ILE A 54 -10.49 -2.45 17.64
C ILE A 54 -10.88 -1.71 16.36
N ALA A 55 -11.20 -2.46 15.29
CA ALA A 55 -11.54 -1.87 14.01
C ALA A 55 -12.72 -0.90 14.08
N ASN A 56 -13.84 -1.40 14.61
CA ASN A 56 -15.07 -0.65 14.70
C ASN A 56 -14.96 0.55 15.65
N LYS A 57 -14.18 0.42 16.73
CA LYS A 57 -13.91 1.51 17.68
C LYS A 57 -13.24 2.69 16.98
N TYR A 58 -12.13 2.43 16.29
CA TYR A 58 -11.33 3.48 15.66
C TYR A 58 -12.04 4.12 14.48
N CYS A 59 -12.84 3.35 13.74
CA CYS A 59 -13.65 3.90 12.67
C CYS A 59 -14.71 4.94 13.07
N GLN A 60 -15.09 5.01 14.34
CA GLN A 60 -16.12 5.94 14.81
C GLN A 60 -15.56 7.26 15.36
N ILE A 61 -14.25 7.33 15.66
CA ILE A 61 -13.68 8.39 16.53
C ILE A 61 -12.74 9.34 15.77
N GLU A 62 -12.54 9.14 14.47
CA GLU A 62 -11.35 9.65 13.78
C GLU A 62 -11.54 10.82 12.81
N PRO A 63 -10.47 11.58 12.53
CA PRO A 63 -10.45 12.52 11.41
C PRO A 63 -10.73 11.71 10.15
N LYS A 64 -11.86 12.02 9.50
CA LYS A 64 -12.27 11.34 8.28
C LYS A 64 -11.27 11.69 7.18
N SER A 65 -10.84 10.68 6.44
CA SER A 65 -10.14 10.88 5.18
C SER A 65 -10.92 11.87 4.32
N LYS A 66 -10.20 12.78 3.66
CA LYS A 66 -10.79 13.88 2.91
C LYS A 66 -9.99 14.18 1.68
N ILE A 67 -10.71 14.65 0.66
CA ILE A 67 -10.16 15.26 -0.54
C ILE A 67 -10.80 16.65 -0.63
N ASP A 68 -10.01 17.67 -0.34
CA ASP A 68 -10.45 19.07 -0.39
C ASP A 68 -10.30 19.65 -1.80
N LYS A 69 -9.40 19.08 -2.61
CA LYS A 69 -9.16 19.50 -3.99
C LYS A 69 -8.74 18.31 -4.85
N ILE A 70 -9.36 18.22 -6.02
CA ILE A 70 -8.93 17.37 -7.11
C ILE A 70 -7.96 18.18 -7.98
N VAL A 71 -6.83 17.58 -8.31
CA VAL A 71 -5.70 18.14 -9.04
C VAL A 71 -5.68 17.50 -10.42
N GLU A 72 -6.09 18.26 -11.42
CA GLU A 72 -6.04 17.76 -12.79
C GLU A 72 -4.60 17.53 -13.25
N TYR A 73 -3.64 18.37 -12.89
CA TYR A 73 -2.29 18.24 -13.45
C TYR A 73 -1.18 18.48 -12.43
N PRO A 74 -0.69 17.42 -11.74
CA PRO A 74 0.30 17.59 -10.69
C PRO A 74 1.66 18.07 -11.23
N LYS A 75 2.09 17.60 -12.41
CA LYS A 75 3.41 17.80 -13.07
C LYS A 75 4.62 17.33 -12.27
N SER A 76 4.73 17.73 -11.00
CA SER A 76 5.87 17.43 -10.16
C SER A 76 5.46 17.15 -8.72
N VAL A 77 6.03 16.07 -8.17
CA VAL A 77 5.71 15.58 -6.83
C VAL A 77 7.00 15.36 -6.04
N TYR A 78 7.02 15.84 -4.80
CA TYR A 78 8.02 15.47 -3.79
C TYR A 78 7.45 14.39 -2.88
N VAL A 79 8.20 13.34 -2.60
CA VAL A 79 7.77 12.22 -1.76
C VAL A 79 8.63 12.16 -0.53
N LYS A 80 7.98 12.23 0.62
CA LYS A 80 8.60 12.08 1.93
C LYS A 80 8.05 10.87 2.64
N ILE A 81 8.93 10.02 3.13
CA ILE A 81 8.56 8.82 3.87
C ILE A 81 9.23 8.86 5.24
N ASP A 82 8.43 9.12 6.26
CA ASP A 82 8.85 9.18 7.65
C ASP A 82 8.47 7.88 8.38
N ASN A 83 9.40 7.33 9.16
CA ASN A 83 9.19 6.23 10.12
C ASN A 83 8.56 4.91 9.59
N ALA A 84 8.53 4.68 8.28
CA ALA A 84 7.90 3.51 7.69
C ALA A 84 8.74 2.22 7.75
N GLU A 85 8.13 1.03 7.77
CA GLU A 85 8.78 -0.28 7.55
C GLU A 85 8.91 -0.62 6.06
N VAL A 86 9.91 -1.43 5.67
CA VAL A 86 10.32 -1.65 4.25
C VAL A 86 9.18 -2.22 3.40
N ASP A 87 8.53 -3.30 3.85
CA ASP A 87 7.45 -3.99 3.10
C ASP A 87 6.22 -3.09 2.88
N ASP A 88 6.09 -2.15 3.79
CA ASP A 88 4.96 -1.29 4.02
C ASP A 88 5.04 0.01 3.19
N ILE A 89 6.25 0.33 2.72
CA ILE A 89 6.61 1.40 1.79
C ILE A 89 6.32 0.97 0.34
N ASP A 90 6.37 -0.34 0.08
CA ASP A 90 6.55 -0.85 -1.26
C ASP A 90 5.36 -0.57 -2.18
N THR A 91 4.15 -0.87 -1.73
CA THR A 91 2.92 -0.61 -2.50
C THR A 91 2.72 0.89 -2.78
N SER A 92 3.08 1.75 -1.82
CA SER A 92 2.91 3.20 -1.99
C SER A 92 3.91 3.77 -2.98
N LEU A 93 5.17 3.31 -2.95
CA LEU A 93 6.16 3.71 -3.93
C LEU A 93 5.85 3.18 -5.32
N HIS A 94 5.44 1.90 -5.46
CA HIS A 94 5.01 1.36 -6.75
C HIS A 94 3.87 2.16 -7.37
N LEU A 95 2.86 2.54 -6.57
CA LEU A 95 1.78 3.40 -7.04
C LEU A 95 2.33 4.75 -7.52
N ILE A 96 3.19 5.38 -6.74
CA ILE A 96 3.75 6.69 -7.11
C ILE A 96 4.65 6.60 -8.35
N GLU A 97 5.44 5.54 -8.50
CA GLU A 97 6.27 5.28 -9.69
C GLU A 97 5.43 4.95 -10.92
N ALA A 98 4.29 4.27 -10.74
CA ALA A 98 3.32 4.03 -11.81
C ALA A 98 2.72 5.34 -12.34
N LEU A 99 2.55 6.35 -11.47
CA LEU A 99 2.10 7.69 -11.87
C LEU A 99 3.18 8.49 -12.62
N LEU A 100 4.46 8.08 -12.56
CA LEU A 100 5.57 8.67 -13.33
C LEU A 100 5.59 8.12 -14.75
N ASP A 101 4.76 8.70 -15.61
CA ASP A 101 4.58 8.30 -17.01
C ASP A 101 4.90 9.42 -18.02
N GLY A 102 5.35 10.58 -17.54
CA GLY A 102 5.77 11.70 -18.38
C GLY A 102 4.62 12.44 -19.05
N ILE A 103 3.39 11.98 -18.82
CA ILE A 103 2.15 12.64 -19.18
C ILE A 103 1.63 13.35 -17.93
N HIS A 104 1.36 12.63 -16.84
CA HIS A 104 0.75 13.14 -15.60
C HIS A 104 1.78 13.72 -14.63
N ILE A 105 2.79 12.91 -14.32
CA ILE A 105 3.94 13.30 -13.51
C ILE A 105 5.16 13.27 -14.42
N GLU A 106 5.80 14.43 -14.54
CA GLU A 106 6.98 14.63 -15.37
C GLU A 106 8.27 14.48 -14.57
N LYS A 107 8.14 14.72 -13.25
CA LYS A 107 9.25 14.86 -12.33
C LYS A 107 8.83 14.43 -10.92
N ILE A 108 9.63 13.59 -10.30
CA ILE A 108 9.45 13.15 -8.92
C ILE A 108 10.76 13.33 -8.14
N ALA A 109 10.66 13.67 -6.86
CA ALA A 109 11.76 13.53 -5.91
C ALA A 109 11.37 12.59 -4.80
N ILE A 110 12.26 11.68 -4.41
CA ILE A 110 12.05 10.74 -3.31
C ILE A 110 13.12 11.03 -2.25
N GLU A 111 12.68 11.34 -1.03
CA GLU A 111 13.59 11.47 0.11
C GLU A 111 14.05 10.08 0.56
N CYS A 112 15.35 9.83 0.43
CA CYS A 112 15.94 8.53 0.75
C CYS A 112 16.28 8.43 2.23
N ASN A 113 15.74 7.40 2.86
CA ASN A 113 16.10 6.98 4.21
C ASN A 113 16.77 5.58 4.15
N SER A 114 17.31 5.13 5.29
CA SER A 114 18.03 3.85 5.39
C SER A 114 17.26 2.63 4.89
N LYS A 115 15.92 2.69 4.84
CA LYS A 115 15.04 1.59 4.39
C LYS A 115 14.74 1.65 2.89
N ILE A 116 14.85 2.82 2.27
CA ILE A 116 14.63 3.06 0.83
C ILE A 116 15.92 2.79 0.04
N THR A 117 17.08 3.07 0.64
CA THR A 117 18.40 2.91 0.03
C THR A 117 18.63 1.54 -0.61
N ASP A 118 18.21 0.45 0.03
CA ASP A 118 18.48 -0.91 -0.48
C ASP A 118 17.68 -1.25 -1.74
N LYS A 119 16.45 -0.72 -1.85
CA LYS A 119 15.55 -1.00 -2.98
C LYS A 119 15.81 -0.06 -4.15
N TYR A 120 16.04 1.21 -3.87
CA TYR A 120 16.14 2.27 -4.87
C TYR A 120 17.57 2.73 -5.15
N LYS A 121 18.57 2.15 -4.45
CA LYS A 121 20.00 2.47 -4.62
C LYS A 121 20.30 3.95 -4.47
N CYS A 122 19.61 4.61 -3.56
CA CYS A 122 19.80 6.03 -3.28
C CYS A 122 20.39 6.27 -1.89
N ASP A 123 21.27 7.26 -1.78
CA ASP A 123 22.03 7.52 -0.56
C ASP A 123 21.13 8.03 0.59
N ASN A 124 21.31 7.48 1.78
CA ASN A 124 20.57 7.88 2.98
C ASN A 124 20.76 9.38 3.28
N GLY A 125 19.66 10.10 3.48
CA GLY A 125 19.64 11.54 3.73
C GLY A 125 19.70 12.41 2.47
N LYS A 126 19.81 11.81 1.29
CA LYS A 126 19.74 12.51 0.00
C LYS A 126 18.36 12.39 -0.63
N VAL A 127 18.14 13.16 -1.68
CA VAL A 127 16.92 13.10 -2.49
C VAL A 127 17.28 12.57 -3.87
N GLU A 128 16.60 11.51 -4.30
CA GLU A 128 16.68 11.04 -5.67
C GLU A 128 15.59 11.72 -6.51
N GLU A 129 16.02 12.53 -7.46
CA GLU A 129 15.16 13.18 -8.43
C GLU A 129 15.10 12.36 -9.72
N VAL A 130 13.91 11.92 -10.11
CA VAL A 130 13.67 11.20 -11.36
C VAL A 130 12.81 12.08 -12.28
N TYR A 131 13.23 12.26 -13.52
CA TYR A 131 12.51 13.08 -14.51
C TYR A 131 12.72 12.57 -15.93
N PHE A 132 11.85 13.02 -16.83
CA PHE A 132 11.96 12.70 -18.26
C PHE A 132 12.68 13.80 -19.06
N ASP A 133 13.68 13.41 -19.83
CA ASP A 133 14.38 14.26 -20.79
C ASP A 133 13.50 14.52 -22.02
N LYS A 134 12.70 15.58 -21.93
CA LYS A 134 11.77 16.01 -22.98
C LYS A 134 12.43 16.46 -24.27
N ASN A 135 13.73 16.77 -24.24
CA ASN A 135 14.48 17.20 -25.42
C ASN A 135 15.00 16.00 -26.24
N SER A 136 14.90 14.78 -25.69
CA SER A 136 15.30 13.55 -26.38
C SER A 136 14.31 13.20 -27.49
N THR A 137 14.83 12.75 -28.63
CA THR A 137 13.99 12.19 -29.72
C THR A 137 13.23 10.94 -29.28
N HIS A 138 13.73 10.23 -28.26
CA HIS A 138 13.05 9.08 -27.65
C HIS A 138 11.83 9.49 -26.81
N TYR A 139 11.75 10.74 -26.35
CA TYR A 139 10.60 11.23 -25.59
C TYR A 139 9.35 11.29 -26.47
N THR A 140 9.47 11.82 -27.68
CA THR A 140 8.36 11.84 -28.65
C THR A 140 7.89 10.42 -28.99
N GLN A 141 8.82 9.47 -29.14
CA GLN A 141 8.48 8.07 -29.38
C GLN A 141 7.71 7.46 -28.21
N TYR A 142 8.20 7.67 -26.99
CA TYR A 142 7.56 7.20 -25.76
C TYR A 142 6.16 7.78 -25.58
N ILE A 143 6.00 9.09 -25.68
CA ILE A 143 4.70 9.76 -25.52
C ILE A 143 3.70 9.29 -26.57
N ASN A 144 4.13 9.07 -27.82
CA ASN A 144 3.25 8.53 -28.85
C ASN A 144 2.78 7.10 -28.52
N LEU A 145 3.66 6.23 -28.04
CA LEU A 145 3.31 4.86 -27.65
C LEU A 145 2.37 4.83 -26.44
N ILE A 146 2.69 5.58 -25.39
CA ILE A 146 1.85 5.66 -24.20
C ILE A 146 0.48 6.28 -24.52
N SER A 147 0.44 7.33 -25.34
CA SER A 147 -0.84 7.92 -25.78
C SER A 147 -1.70 6.93 -26.57
N GLN A 148 -1.09 6.09 -27.41
CA GLN A 148 -1.82 5.03 -28.13
C GLN A 148 -2.34 3.96 -27.18
N TYR A 149 -1.49 3.47 -26.28
CA TYR A 149 -1.88 2.52 -25.24
C TYR A 149 -3.06 3.05 -24.40
N GLN A 150 -2.99 4.30 -23.97
CA GLN A 150 -4.05 4.94 -23.20
C GLN A 150 -5.34 5.06 -24.01
N ASN A 151 -5.28 5.44 -25.29
CA ASN A 151 -6.49 5.54 -26.11
C ASN A 151 -7.29 4.23 -26.22
N LEU A 152 -6.67 3.06 -26.01
CA LEU A 152 -7.32 1.74 -26.03
C LEU A 152 -8.07 1.37 -24.75
N HIS A 153 -8.13 2.23 -23.72
CA HIS A 153 -8.77 2.00 -22.42
C HIS A 153 -10.19 1.41 -22.38
N THR A 154 -10.98 1.52 -23.45
CA THR A 154 -12.32 0.93 -23.53
C THR A 154 -12.32 -0.52 -24.00
N ASP A 155 -11.17 -1.03 -24.44
CA ASP A 155 -10.96 -2.38 -24.96
C ASP A 155 -9.72 -2.99 -24.31
N GLU A 156 -9.91 -3.65 -23.18
CA GLU A 156 -8.84 -4.26 -22.38
C GLU A 156 -8.01 -5.28 -23.18
N SER A 157 -8.66 -6.04 -24.09
CA SER A 157 -7.95 -7.02 -24.92
C SER A 157 -7.01 -6.32 -25.89
N ALA A 158 -7.50 -5.31 -26.60
CA ALA A 158 -6.67 -4.54 -27.53
C ALA A 158 -5.56 -3.77 -26.80
N GLN A 159 -5.85 -3.23 -25.62
CA GLN A 159 -4.88 -2.54 -24.78
C GLN A 159 -3.76 -3.49 -24.31
N PHE A 160 -4.11 -4.71 -23.89
CA PHE A 160 -3.16 -5.73 -23.48
C PHE A 160 -2.30 -6.22 -24.65
N ASP A 161 -2.91 -6.47 -25.81
CA ASP A 161 -2.19 -6.88 -27.02
C ASP A 161 -1.23 -5.80 -27.50
N PHE A 162 -1.67 -4.53 -27.53
CA PHE A 162 -0.80 -3.40 -27.85
C PHE A 162 0.40 -3.31 -26.91
N TYR A 163 0.18 -3.42 -25.59
CA TYR A 163 1.26 -3.38 -24.62
C TYR A 163 2.25 -4.51 -24.89
N ARG A 164 1.77 -5.74 -25.03
CA ARG A 164 2.61 -6.92 -25.26
C ARG A 164 3.47 -6.80 -26.53
N GLU A 165 2.89 -6.26 -27.60
CA GLU A 165 3.61 -6.04 -28.87
C GLU A 165 4.67 -4.92 -28.76
N ASN A 166 4.44 -3.92 -27.90
CA ASN A 166 5.26 -2.73 -27.80
C ASN A 166 6.08 -2.62 -26.50
N GLU A 167 5.96 -3.58 -25.59
CA GLU A 167 6.54 -3.56 -24.23
C GLU A 167 8.02 -3.21 -24.26
N LYS A 168 8.79 -3.92 -25.09
CA LYS A 168 10.22 -3.69 -25.25
C LYS A 168 10.54 -2.27 -25.73
N ALA A 169 9.77 -1.75 -26.69
CA ALA A 169 9.97 -0.40 -27.21
C ALA A 169 9.59 0.68 -26.18
N ILE A 170 8.52 0.45 -25.41
CA ILE A 170 8.07 1.33 -24.32
C ILE A 170 9.13 1.38 -23.23
N GLU A 171 9.58 0.24 -22.74
CA GLU A 171 10.59 0.15 -21.68
C GLU A 171 11.95 0.72 -22.12
N GLU A 172 12.40 0.41 -23.35
CA GLU A 172 13.64 0.98 -23.89
C GLU A 172 13.56 2.50 -24.05
N ALA A 173 12.43 3.01 -24.54
CA ALA A 173 12.23 4.44 -24.70
C ALA A 173 12.22 5.11 -23.32
N LYS A 174 11.40 4.60 -22.38
CA LYS A 174 11.30 5.06 -20.99
C LYS A 174 12.65 5.11 -20.31
N PHE A 175 13.44 4.04 -20.43
CA PHE A 175 14.79 3.98 -19.87
C PHE A 175 15.71 5.07 -20.44
N LYS A 176 15.72 5.28 -21.77
CA LYS A 176 16.58 6.28 -22.42
C LYS A 176 16.23 7.72 -22.06
N ILE A 177 14.95 8.00 -21.81
CA ILE A 177 14.47 9.34 -21.45
C ILE A 177 14.50 9.59 -19.95
N THR A 178 14.51 8.55 -19.12
CA THR A 178 14.57 8.70 -17.66
C THR A 178 15.95 9.19 -17.25
N LYS A 179 15.98 10.30 -16.54
CA LYS A 179 17.18 10.85 -15.89
C LYS A 179 16.99 10.77 -14.38
N ARG A 180 18.08 10.45 -13.71
CA ARG A 180 18.15 10.36 -12.25
C ARG A 180 19.26 11.27 -11.78
N ASN A 181 18.94 12.22 -10.92
CA ASN A 181 19.89 13.11 -10.29
C ASN A 181 19.79 12.94 -8.79
N GLU A 182 20.94 12.88 -8.15
CA GLU A 182 21.01 12.98 -6.70
C GLU A 182 21.09 14.46 -6.31
N VAL A 183 20.27 14.87 -5.34
CA VAL A 183 20.20 16.25 -4.88
C VAL A 183 20.36 16.26 -3.36
N GLU A 184 21.12 17.24 -2.84
CA GLU A 184 21.20 17.46 -1.41
C GLU A 184 19.84 17.88 -0.86
N LYS A 185 19.48 17.33 0.30
CA LYS A 185 18.26 17.71 0.99
C LYS A 185 18.46 19.06 1.68
N ASP A 186 17.81 20.10 1.16
CA ASP A 186 17.59 21.35 1.88
C ASP A 186 16.08 21.63 2.06
N ARG A 187 15.72 22.69 2.77
CA ARG A 187 14.29 23.05 2.98
C ARG A 187 13.65 23.65 1.73
N ASP A 188 14.44 24.11 0.78
CA ASP A 188 13.95 24.81 -0.40
C ASP A 188 13.65 23.85 -1.56
N ILE A 189 14.21 22.63 -1.56
CA ILE A 189 13.95 21.62 -2.57
C ILE A 189 12.46 21.30 -2.72
N ILE A 190 11.72 21.25 -1.61
CA ILE A 190 10.27 20.96 -1.61
C ILE A 190 9.51 22.02 -2.43
N LYS A 191 9.93 23.29 -2.38
CA LYS A 191 9.29 24.39 -3.11
C LYS A 191 9.45 24.29 -4.62
N ASN A 192 10.40 23.48 -5.11
CA ASN A 192 10.60 23.23 -6.53
C ASN A 192 9.59 22.25 -7.13
N TYR A 193 8.74 21.63 -6.29
CA TYR A 193 7.70 20.69 -6.70
C TYR A 193 6.33 21.32 -6.45
N ASN A 194 5.33 20.97 -7.26
CA ASN A 194 3.99 21.53 -7.08
C ASN A 194 3.28 20.92 -5.88
N TYR A 195 3.48 19.62 -5.65
CA TYR A 195 2.83 18.88 -4.58
C TYR A 195 3.84 18.05 -3.79
N SER A 196 3.53 17.79 -2.53
CA SER A 196 4.23 16.79 -1.72
C SER A 196 3.28 15.68 -1.30
N ILE A 197 3.73 14.45 -1.41
CA ILE A 197 3.11 13.28 -0.79
C ILE A 197 3.94 12.94 0.44
N ILE A 198 3.35 13.12 1.61
CA ILE A 198 3.98 12.83 2.89
C ILE A 198 3.34 11.57 3.45
N ILE A 199 4.13 10.52 3.56
CA ILE A 199 3.74 9.23 4.12
C ILE A 199 4.42 9.14 5.48
N ASN A 200 3.64 9.24 6.54
CA ASN A 200 4.11 9.04 7.91
C ASN A 200 3.51 7.73 8.43
N LYS A 201 4.37 6.75 8.66
CA LYS A 201 3.96 5.39 9.02
C LYS A 201 4.51 5.04 10.39
N SER A 202 3.79 4.16 11.07
CA SER A 202 4.15 3.61 12.40
C SER A 202 3.76 4.48 13.59
N GLU A 203 2.67 5.23 13.48
CA GLU A 203 2.04 5.78 14.68
C GLU A 203 1.28 4.67 15.41
N LYS A 204 1.45 4.63 16.73
CA LYS A 204 0.63 3.79 17.61
C LYS A 204 -0.83 4.17 17.44
N ILE A 205 -1.71 3.18 17.34
CA ILE A 205 -3.15 3.42 17.29
C ILE A 205 -3.70 3.94 18.62
N SER A 206 -3.01 3.63 19.73
CA SER A 206 -3.31 4.15 21.07
C SER A 206 -2.16 3.94 22.06
N ASP A 207 -2.37 4.30 23.33
CA ASP A 207 -1.44 3.95 24.41
C ASP A 207 -1.49 2.46 24.79
N SER A 208 -2.46 1.69 24.29
CA SER A 208 -2.60 0.27 24.59
C SER A 208 -1.62 -0.58 23.79
N ALA A 209 -0.70 -1.25 24.48
CA ALA A 209 0.20 -2.24 23.87
C ALA A 209 -0.57 -3.37 23.16
N PHE A 210 -1.73 -3.76 23.69
CA PHE A 210 -2.57 -4.79 23.08
C PHE A 210 -3.16 -4.33 21.74
N GLU A 211 -3.63 -3.09 21.64
CA GLU A 211 -4.20 -2.60 20.39
C GLU A 211 -3.09 -2.38 19.34
N ASN A 212 -1.95 -1.83 19.76
CA ASN A 212 -0.77 -1.65 18.90
C ASN A 212 -0.11 -2.97 18.46
N TYR A 213 -0.38 -4.07 19.16
CA TYR A 213 0.06 -5.39 18.72
C TYR A 213 -0.65 -5.79 17.43
N PHE A 214 -1.95 -5.51 17.31
CA PHE A 214 -2.75 -5.90 16.15
C PHE A 214 -2.69 -4.91 14.98
N TYR A 215 -2.54 -3.62 15.25
CA TYR A 215 -2.58 -2.57 14.22
C TYR A 215 -1.55 -1.47 14.42
N HIS A 216 -1.16 -0.84 13.32
CA HIS A 216 -0.45 0.43 13.29
C HIS A 216 -1.15 1.43 12.34
N ILE A 217 -0.81 2.71 12.47
CA ILE A 217 -1.35 3.77 11.61
C ILE A 217 -0.36 4.15 10.51
N VAL A 218 -0.92 4.41 9.33
CA VAL A 218 -0.27 5.15 8.25
C VAL A 218 -1.10 6.37 7.91
N ASN A 219 -0.47 7.53 8.00
CA ASN A 219 -1.03 8.79 7.54
C ASN A 219 -0.42 9.14 6.18
N VAL A 220 -1.26 9.46 5.21
CA VAL A 220 -0.83 9.98 3.91
C VAL A 220 -1.44 11.36 3.75
N SER A 221 -0.61 12.36 3.50
CA SER A 221 -1.02 13.75 3.26
C SER A 221 -0.52 14.20 1.91
N ILE A 222 -1.38 14.89 1.16
CA ILE A 222 -0.99 15.58 -0.08
C ILE A 222 -1.08 17.09 0.19
N VAL A 223 0.05 17.76 0.01
CA VAL A 223 0.21 19.19 0.25
C VAL A 223 0.50 19.90 -1.06
N GLU A 224 -0.16 21.02 -1.32
CA GLU A 224 0.22 21.94 -2.39
C GLU A 224 1.36 22.85 -1.90
N ASN A 225 2.57 22.65 -2.41
CA ASN A 225 3.78 23.23 -1.83
C ASN A 225 3.84 24.76 -1.92
N LYS A 226 3.19 25.36 -2.93
CA LYS A 226 3.16 26.82 -3.11
C LYS A 226 2.32 27.53 -2.04
N THR A 227 1.24 26.89 -1.60
CA THR A 227 0.29 27.44 -0.64
C THR A 227 0.45 26.82 0.75
N GLU A 228 1.29 25.78 0.87
CA GLU A 228 1.48 24.96 2.06
C GLU A 228 0.16 24.36 2.58
N LYS A 229 -0.84 24.26 1.71
CA LYS A 229 -2.18 23.78 2.06
C LYS A 229 -2.27 22.26 1.86
N GLU A 230 -2.68 21.55 2.90
CA GLU A 230 -3.11 20.15 2.77
C GLU A 230 -4.39 20.10 1.92
N ILE A 231 -4.33 19.37 0.81
CA ILE A 231 -5.42 19.22 -0.15
C ILE A 231 -6.08 17.84 -0.10
N ALA A 232 -5.40 16.85 0.48
CA ALA A 232 -5.97 15.55 0.76
C ALA A 232 -5.25 14.90 1.94
N PHE A 233 -5.99 14.09 2.68
CA PHE A 233 -5.47 13.36 3.84
C PHE A 233 -6.17 12.01 3.97
N TRP A 234 -5.38 10.98 4.27
CA TRP A 234 -5.87 9.66 4.63
C TRP A 234 -5.20 9.16 5.90
N LYS A 235 -6.02 8.52 6.72
CA LYS A 235 -5.56 7.76 7.88
C LYS A 235 -5.94 6.31 7.70
N MET A 236 -4.97 5.43 7.87
CA MET A 236 -5.09 4.03 7.48
C MET A 236 -4.61 3.15 8.63
N TYR A 237 -5.40 2.12 8.91
CA TYR A 237 -5.11 1.14 9.95
C TYR A 237 -4.60 -0.10 9.25
N ILE A 238 -3.34 -0.43 9.47
CA ILE A 238 -2.73 -1.60 8.85
C ILE A 238 -2.54 -2.65 9.92
N ARG A 239 -2.96 -3.87 9.60
CA ARG A 239 -2.86 -5.02 10.50
C ARG A 239 -1.41 -5.50 10.54
N ASN A 240 -0.88 -5.73 11.74
CA ASN A 240 0.46 -6.28 11.90
C ASN A 240 0.43 -7.79 11.62
N ARG A 241 1.12 -8.23 10.56
CA ARG A 241 1.13 -9.64 10.14
C ARG A 241 1.75 -10.57 11.17
N GLU A 242 2.80 -10.13 11.87
CA GLU A 242 3.48 -10.94 12.88
C GLU A 242 2.59 -11.26 14.10
N ALA A 243 1.54 -10.47 14.32
CA ALA A 243 0.63 -10.60 15.44
C ALA A 243 -0.56 -11.53 15.18
N THR A 244 -0.79 -11.89 13.91
CA THR A 244 -2.03 -12.54 13.48
C THR A 244 -1.79 -13.85 12.78
N PHE A 245 -2.56 -14.87 13.17
CA PHE A 245 -2.42 -16.20 12.60
C PHE A 245 -3.00 -16.25 11.19
N ILE A 246 -2.58 -17.23 10.39
CA ILE A 246 -2.98 -17.40 8.98
C ILE A 246 -4.46 -17.86 8.85
N PHE A 247 -5.09 -18.34 9.94
CA PHE A 247 -6.44 -18.92 9.92
C PHE A 247 -7.61 -18.03 9.43
N PRO A 248 -7.65 -16.72 9.72
CA PRO A 248 -8.66 -15.81 9.18
C PRO A 248 -8.67 -15.76 7.65
N GLU A 249 -7.51 -15.84 6.99
CA GLU A 249 -7.43 -15.82 5.52
C GLU A 249 -8.03 -17.11 4.90
N ILE A 250 -8.04 -18.20 5.66
CA ILE A 250 -8.44 -19.56 5.24
C ILE A 250 -9.93 -19.80 5.47
N LEU A 251 -10.40 -19.49 6.68
CA LEU A 251 -11.81 -19.71 7.08
C LEU A 251 -12.73 -18.64 6.48
N MET A 252 -12.15 -17.54 6.03
CA MET A 252 -12.83 -16.31 5.69
C MET A 252 -12.11 -15.64 4.51
N PRO A 253 -12.04 -16.26 3.32
CA PRO A 253 -11.30 -15.72 2.16
C PRO A 253 -11.85 -14.38 1.65
N HIS A 254 -13.15 -14.09 1.85
CA HIS A 254 -13.71 -12.74 1.64
C HIS A 254 -13.20 -11.67 2.62
N PHE A 255 -12.40 -12.08 3.61
CA PHE A 255 -11.69 -11.26 4.59
C PHE A 255 -10.17 -11.30 4.38
N ALA A 256 -9.66 -12.05 3.40
CA ALA A 256 -8.25 -12.06 3.00
C ALA A 256 -7.89 -10.89 2.06
N ASP A 257 -8.89 -10.19 1.50
CA ASP A 257 -8.71 -8.91 0.80
C ASP A 257 -8.19 -7.78 1.75
N ASP A 258 -8.03 -8.09 3.04
CA ASP A 258 -7.60 -7.20 4.11
C ASP A 258 -6.07 -6.97 4.18
N TYR A 259 -5.39 -6.81 3.03
CA TYR A 259 -4.33 -5.78 3.00
C TYR A 259 -4.91 -4.40 3.41
N GLN A 260 -6.24 -4.28 3.36
CA GLN A 260 -6.98 -3.04 3.48
C GLN A 260 -8.18 -3.21 4.43
N PHE A 261 -7.93 -3.07 5.73
CA PHE A 261 -8.91 -2.48 6.66
C PHE A 261 -9.54 -1.18 6.06
N THR A 262 -8.85 -0.56 5.10
CA THR A 262 -9.24 0.61 4.31
C THR A 262 -10.31 0.37 3.23
N ARG A 263 -10.64 -0.87 2.80
CA ARG A 263 -11.57 -1.06 1.67
C ARG A 263 -13.04 -0.87 2.03
N LYS A 264 -13.48 -1.26 3.23
CA LYS A 264 -14.91 -1.29 3.61
C LYS A 264 -15.29 -0.55 4.89
N VAL A 265 -14.37 -0.26 5.80
CA VAL A 265 -14.74 0.30 7.13
C VAL A 265 -14.22 1.73 7.32
N CYS A 266 -13.02 2.07 6.82
CA CYS A 266 -12.42 3.39 7.01
C CYS A 266 -11.48 3.81 5.86
N GLY A 267 -12.01 4.50 4.83
CA GLY A 267 -11.25 5.31 3.84
C GLY A 267 -10.19 4.59 2.98
N LYS A 268 -10.24 4.73 1.65
CA LYS A 268 -9.43 3.94 0.71
C LYS A 268 -8.05 4.58 0.39
N ILE A 269 -6.98 3.77 0.26
CA ILE A 269 -5.68 4.17 -0.36
C ILE A 269 -5.85 4.52 -1.84
N GLN A 270 -6.73 3.79 -2.52
CA GLN A 270 -7.09 3.96 -3.94
C GLN A 270 -7.77 5.32 -4.25
N GLU A 271 -7.61 6.30 -3.37
CA GLU A 271 -8.07 7.68 -3.54
C GLU A 271 -6.94 8.63 -3.93
N ILE A 272 -5.65 8.25 -3.82
CA ILE A 272 -4.55 9.08 -4.33
C ILE A 272 -4.74 9.34 -5.83
N GLU A 273 -5.11 8.31 -6.59
CA GLU A 273 -5.48 8.41 -8.00
C GLU A 273 -6.64 9.39 -8.23
N LYS A 274 -7.63 9.42 -7.32
CA LYS A 274 -8.75 10.37 -7.40
C LYS A 274 -8.32 11.80 -7.11
N VAL A 275 -7.33 12.01 -6.23
CA VAL A 275 -6.79 13.35 -5.99
C VAL A 275 -6.11 13.88 -7.22
N PHE A 276 -5.38 13.06 -7.96
CA PHE A 276 -4.74 13.49 -9.21
C PHE A 276 -5.65 13.38 -10.44
N ASP A 277 -6.97 13.36 -10.23
CA ASP A 277 -8.02 13.19 -11.25
C ASP A 277 -7.64 12.16 -12.31
N MET A 278 -7.01 11.06 -11.88
CA MET A 278 -6.44 10.10 -12.82
C MET A 278 -7.53 9.66 -13.77
N ASP A 279 -8.79 9.51 -13.37
CA ASP A 279 -9.93 9.20 -14.26
C ASP A 279 -10.13 10.13 -15.47
N LYS A 280 -9.82 11.44 -15.37
CA LYS A 280 -9.86 12.34 -16.54
C LYS A 280 -8.73 12.10 -17.54
N TRP A 281 -7.63 11.53 -17.08
CA TRP A 281 -6.42 11.30 -17.87
C TRP A 281 -6.16 9.80 -18.15
N SER A 282 -6.75 8.94 -17.33
CA SER A 282 -6.87 7.50 -17.41
C SER A 282 -8.07 7.24 -18.28
N LYS A 283 -7.82 7.52 -19.55
CA LYS A 283 -7.96 6.42 -20.47
C LYS A 283 -6.91 5.34 -20.13
N GLY A 284 -7.13 4.58 -19.05
CA GLY A 284 -6.45 3.32 -18.75
C GLY A 284 -4.96 3.39 -18.37
N LEU A 285 -4.68 3.46 -17.07
CA LEU A 285 -3.54 2.76 -16.46
C LEU A 285 -4.07 2.00 -15.24
N SER A 286 -4.98 1.07 -15.52
CA SER A 286 -5.23 -0.06 -14.62
C SER A 286 -4.02 -0.97 -14.74
N ILE A 287 -2.89 -0.58 -14.14
CA ILE A 287 -1.88 -1.58 -13.82
C ILE A 287 -2.56 -2.40 -12.74
N ASP A 288 -3.04 -3.59 -13.07
CA ASP A 288 -3.26 -4.62 -12.06
C ASP A 288 -1.88 -4.90 -11.45
N ILE A 289 -1.56 -4.20 -10.37
CA ILE A 289 -0.33 -4.41 -9.56
C ILE A 289 -0.39 -5.80 -8.86
N TYR A 290 -1.43 -6.58 -9.14
CA TYR A 290 -1.66 -7.94 -8.63
C TYR A 290 -1.99 -8.90 -9.78
N GLN A 291 -1.01 -9.16 -10.65
CA GLN A 291 -0.90 -10.46 -11.32
C GLN A 291 0.35 -11.19 -10.83
#